data_AF-A0A923TDK1-F1
#
_entry.id   AF-A0A923TDK1-F1
#
_cell.length_a   1.000
_cell.length_b   1.000
_cell.length_c   1.000
_cell.angle_alpha   90.00
_cell.angle_beta   90.00
_cell.angle_gamma   90.00
#
_symmetry.space_group_name_H-M   'P 1'
#
loop_
_entity.id
_entity.type
_entity.pdbx_description
1 polymer ?
#
loop_
_entity_poly.entity_id
_entity_poly.type
_entity_poly.pdbx_seq_one_letter_code
_entity_poly.pdbx_strand_id
1 'polypeptide(L)'
;TAGGIPTFNLAGFTETAGPIASTNTPATITLGGGSLTSGDSTSTSFAGAITGTGGTLIKAGTGTFTLGGTSANTYTGATTITAGGLTLNKTAGVNAITGNITIGDRTGPDTLTLAASNQIADTAAIILNSSGSPIFNLAGFSDTVGSIASSNTAATIALGSGALTAGGDNSSTTYAGIFTGNGSFTKAGSGTTTLSGNSSTFTGAATVTAGTIVLQNNNALGIGTAGTTVSSGTTLRLDGVTSANNGTLTLAGTGIGGTGALVGGTISNNRWLGNLALTADATISTSGSGWLALGTITPAWNRALNDPTHTPLDIGLSGYDHDEPRRQHADT
;
A
#
# COMPACT_ATOMS: atom_id res chain seq x y z
N THR A 1 -7.91 -26.10 35.87
CA THR A 1 -7.45 -26.38 37.25
C THR A 1 -6.28 -27.35 37.20
N ALA A 2 -5.10 -26.74 37.23
CA ALA A 2 -3.73 -27.19 37.54
C ALA A 2 -2.92 -25.96 37.12
N GLY A 3 -1.95 -25.49 37.91
CA GLY A 3 -1.33 -24.15 37.78
C GLY A 3 -0.53 -23.85 36.50
N GLY A 4 -0.81 -24.54 35.39
CA GLY A 4 -0.22 -24.30 34.07
C GLY A 4 -1.08 -23.40 33.20
N ILE A 5 -0.41 -22.79 32.22
CA ILE A 5 -0.99 -22.01 31.13
C ILE A 5 -1.95 -22.91 30.34
N PRO A 6 -3.26 -22.62 30.26
CA PRO A 6 -4.20 -23.38 29.44
C PRO A 6 -3.69 -23.46 27.99
N THR A 7 -3.46 -24.69 27.50
CA THR A 7 -2.86 -24.92 26.19
C THR A 7 -3.77 -25.78 25.33
N PHE A 8 -4.11 -25.28 24.14
CA PHE A 8 -4.74 -26.07 23.09
C PHE A 8 -3.67 -26.45 22.05
N ASN A 9 -3.34 -27.74 21.97
CA ASN A 9 -2.24 -28.23 21.13
C ASN A 9 -2.77 -29.07 19.97
N LEU A 10 -2.53 -28.61 18.74
CA LEU A 10 -2.89 -29.32 17.52
C LEU A 10 -1.90 -30.43 17.15
N ALA A 11 -0.71 -30.44 17.76
CA ALA A 11 0.37 -31.40 17.47
C ALA A 11 0.72 -31.53 15.97
N GLY A 12 0.53 -30.46 15.19
CA GLY A 12 0.79 -30.45 13.75
C GLY A 12 -0.37 -30.90 12.87
N PHE A 13 -1.53 -31.26 13.42
CA PHE A 13 -2.71 -31.65 12.65
C PHE A 13 -3.58 -30.46 12.24
N THR A 14 -4.45 -30.68 11.26
CA THR A 14 -5.49 -29.71 10.88
C THR A 14 -6.72 -29.91 11.76
N GLU A 15 -7.25 -28.83 12.31
CA GLU A 15 -8.44 -28.83 13.14
C GLU A 15 -9.42 -27.73 12.68
N THR A 16 -10.71 -28.06 12.67
CA THR A 16 -11.78 -27.07 12.52
C THR A 16 -12.50 -26.97 13.85
N ALA A 17 -12.14 -25.94 14.60
CA ALA A 17 -12.83 -25.59 15.82
C ALA A 17 -13.96 -24.59 15.52
N GLY A 18 -15.00 -24.58 16.36
CA GLY A 18 -15.98 -23.51 16.39
C GLY A 18 -15.35 -22.18 16.85
N PRO A 19 -16.09 -21.31 17.55
CA PRO A 19 -15.54 -20.06 18.04
C PRO A 19 -14.55 -20.31 19.18
N ILE A 20 -13.31 -19.85 19.01
CA ILE A 20 -12.28 -19.90 20.05
C ILE A 20 -12.28 -18.60 20.83
N ALA A 21 -12.39 -18.69 22.15
CA ALA A 21 -12.29 -17.54 23.05
C ALA A 21 -11.38 -17.84 24.23
N SER A 22 -10.72 -16.80 24.73
CA SER A 22 -10.04 -16.81 26.03
C SER A 22 -10.03 -15.40 26.60
N THR A 23 -10.47 -15.28 27.86
CA THR A 23 -10.33 -14.06 28.67
C THR A 23 -9.04 -14.07 29.51
N ASN A 24 -8.28 -15.16 29.51
CA ASN A 24 -7.09 -15.35 30.36
C ASN A 24 -5.81 -14.99 29.60
N THR A 25 -4.97 -14.16 30.22
CA THR A 25 -3.52 -14.07 29.97
C THR A 25 -2.81 -14.82 31.10
N PRO A 26 -2.09 -15.94 30.86
CA PRO A 26 -1.66 -16.50 29.58
C PRO A 26 -2.48 -17.74 29.17
N ALA A 27 -3.05 -17.76 27.96
CA ALA A 27 -3.50 -18.98 27.30
C ALA A 27 -2.62 -19.20 26.05
N THR A 28 -2.49 -20.44 25.57
CA THR A 28 -1.67 -20.73 24.39
C THR A 28 -2.38 -21.68 23.43
N ILE A 29 -2.23 -21.41 22.13
CA ILE A 29 -2.53 -22.35 21.06
C ILE A 29 -1.19 -22.74 20.42
N THR A 30 -0.90 -24.04 20.35
CA THR A 30 0.30 -24.56 19.66
C THR A 30 -0.12 -25.29 18.40
N LEU A 31 0.13 -24.69 17.25
CA LEU A 31 -0.21 -25.22 15.92
C LEU A 31 0.76 -26.33 15.49
N GLY A 32 2.04 -26.23 15.88
CA GLY A 32 3.10 -26.97 15.19
C GLY A 32 3.13 -26.57 13.71
N GLY A 33 3.18 -27.55 12.82
CA GLY A 33 2.97 -27.36 11.37
C GLY A 33 1.51 -27.49 10.91
N GLY A 34 0.55 -27.56 11.85
CA GLY A 34 -0.86 -27.81 11.57
C GLY A 34 -1.66 -26.56 11.22
N SER A 35 -2.90 -26.76 10.80
CA SER A 35 -3.81 -25.66 10.44
C SER A 35 -4.99 -25.57 11.40
N LEU A 36 -5.22 -24.39 11.98
CA LEU A 36 -6.40 -24.13 12.79
C LEU A 36 -7.42 -23.30 12.01
N THR A 37 -8.57 -23.90 11.71
CA THR A 37 -9.75 -23.16 11.26
C THR A 37 -10.63 -22.83 12.45
N SER A 38 -10.99 -21.56 12.63
CA SER A 38 -11.79 -21.08 13.76
C SER A 38 -12.86 -20.09 13.29
N GLY A 39 -14.04 -20.21 13.89
CA GLY A 39 -15.10 -19.20 13.83
C GLY A 39 -16.45 -19.72 13.34
N ASP A 40 -17.50 -19.05 13.80
CA ASP A 40 -18.90 -19.25 13.43
C ASP A 40 -19.58 -17.87 13.31
N SER A 41 -20.88 -17.74 13.58
CA SER A 41 -21.56 -16.43 13.59
C SER A 41 -21.31 -15.60 14.85
N THR A 42 -20.68 -16.17 15.88
CA THR A 42 -20.39 -15.49 17.14
C THR A 42 -19.06 -14.75 17.07
N SER A 43 -19.04 -13.54 17.64
CA SER A 43 -17.79 -12.79 17.75
C SER A 43 -17.06 -13.18 19.03
N THR A 44 -15.76 -13.44 18.92
CA THR A 44 -14.92 -13.94 20.01
C THR A 44 -13.61 -13.18 20.11
N SER A 45 -12.96 -13.30 21.27
CA SER A 45 -11.63 -12.74 21.52
C SER A 45 -10.75 -13.78 22.17
N PHE A 46 -9.51 -13.89 21.69
CA PHE A 46 -8.48 -14.75 22.26
C PHE A 46 -7.29 -13.89 22.70
N ALA A 47 -7.10 -13.77 24.02
CA ALA A 47 -6.03 -12.96 24.60
C ALA A 47 -4.65 -13.66 24.68
N GLY A 48 -4.58 -14.94 24.29
CA GLY A 48 -3.39 -15.78 24.41
C GLY A 48 -2.42 -15.69 23.24
N ALA A 49 -1.31 -16.43 23.32
CA ALA A 49 -0.34 -16.56 22.24
C ALA A 49 -0.68 -17.74 21.32
N ILE A 50 -0.52 -17.58 20.01
CA ILE A 50 -0.57 -18.64 19.01
C ILE A 50 0.85 -18.89 18.51
N THR A 51 1.30 -20.13 18.52
CA THR A 51 2.69 -20.51 18.22
C THR A 51 2.74 -21.69 17.26
N GLY A 52 3.84 -21.87 16.52
CA GLY A 52 4.03 -23.06 15.66
C GLY A 52 4.72 -22.76 14.34
N THR A 53 5.85 -23.44 14.08
CA THR A 53 6.57 -23.30 12.82
C THR A 53 5.79 -23.97 11.68
N GLY A 54 5.47 -23.20 10.64
CA GLY A 54 4.69 -23.64 9.48
C GLY A 54 3.18 -23.68 9.71
N GLY A 55 2.73 -23.58 10.97
CA GLY A 55 1.32 -23.66 11.29
C GLY A 55 0.51 -22.46 10.79
N THR A 56 -0.69 -22.72 10.31
CA THR A 56 -1.58 -21.73 9.66
C THR A 56 -2.82 -21.45 10.48
N LEU A 57 -3.34 -20.23 10.35
CA LEU A 57 -4.59 -19.79 10.97
C LEU A 57 -5.61 -19.46 9.89
N ILE A 58 -6.81 -20.02 9.97
CA ILE A 58 -7.92 -19.74 9.06
C ILE A 58 -9.10 -19.20 9.88
N LYS A 59 -9.53 -17.98 9.56
CA LYS A 59 -10.73 -17.36 10.13
C LYS A 59 -11.93 -17.63 9.22
N ALA A 60 -12.88 -18.41 9.71
CA ALA A 60 -14.15 -18.74 9.06
C ALA A 60 -15.37 -18.22 9.88
N GLY A 61 -16.58 -18.38 9.33
CA GLY A 61 -17.81 -17.89 9.96
C GLY A 61 -18.01 -16.37 9.91
N THR A 62 -19.25 -15.90 10.04
CA THR A 62 -19.62 -14.48 9.87
C THR A 62 -19.27 -13.60 11.08
N GLY A 63 -18.98 -14.18 12.24
CA GLY A 63 -18.55 -13.47 13.43
C GLY A 63 -17.17 -12.84 13.29
N THR A 64 -16.81 -11.97 14.23
CA THR A 64 -15.47 -11.37 14.30
C THR A 64 -14.60 -12.14 15.29
N PHE A 65 -13.41 -12.58 14.88
CA PHE A 65 -12.41 -13.14 15.79
C PHE A 65 -11.38 -12.07 16.12
N THR A 66 -11.16 -11.78 17.41
CA THR A 66 -10.21 -10.78 17.88
C THR A 66 -8.98 -11.46 18.46
N LEU A 67 -7.81 -11.20 17.88
CA LEU A 67 -6.52 -11.59 18.45
C LEU A 67 -6.06 -10.49 19.41
N GLY A 68 -6.20 -10.74 20.72
CA GLY A 68 -5.94 -9.76 21.76
C GLY A 68 -4.80 -10.14 22.71
N GLY A 69 -4.57 -9.28 23.70
CA GLY A 69 -3.64 -9.54 24.80
C GLY A 69 -2.20 -9.06 24.57
N THR A 70 -1.34 -9.30 25.55
CA THR A 70 0.02 -8.74 25.60
C THR A 70 1.09 -9.64 24.98
N SER A 71 0.80 -10.93 24.79
CA SER A 71 1.77 -11.90 24.26
C SER A 71 1.71 -11.95 22.75
N ALA A 72 2.86 -11.83 22.08
CA ALA A 72 2.98 -11.96 20.64
C ALA A 72 2.56 -13.36 20.17
N ASN A 73 2.00 -13.42 18.96
CA ASN A 73 1.91 -14.66 18.22
C ASN A 73 3.26 -14.94 17.53
N THR A 74 3.61 -16.21 17.38
CA THR A 74 4.90 -16.67 16.83
C THR A 74 4.77 -17.81 15.83
N TYR A 75 3.55 -18.09 15.35
CA TYR A 75 3.36 -19.05 14.27
C TYR A 75 3.92 -18.48 12.96
N THR A 76 4.48 -19.31 12.07
CA THR A 76 5.14 -18.79 10.86
C THR A 76 4.38 -19.05 9.56
N GLY A 77 3.32 -19.86 9.61
CA GLY A 77 2.45 -20.07 8.47
C GLY A 77 1.50 -18.90 8.21
N ALA A 78 0.80 -18.97 7.09
CA ALA A 78 -0.12 -17.93 6.64
C ALA A 78 -1.36 -17.80 7.55
N THR A 79 -1.94 -16.60 7.54
CA THR A 79 -3.28 -16.32 8.06
C THR A 79 -4.24 -16.09 6.90
N THR A 80 -5.37 -16.79 6.87
CA THR A 80 -6.39 -16.65 5.83
C THR A 80 -7.71 -16.24 6.46
N ILE A 81 -8.34 -15.16 5.99
CA ILE A 81 -9.71 -14.78 6.35
C ILE A 81 -10.64 -15.20 5.21
N THR A 82 -11.51 -16.17 5.49
CA THR A 82 -12.46 -16.73 4.51
C THR A 82 -13.91 -16.31 4.74
N ALA A 83 -14.22 -15.75 5.92
CA ALA A 83 -15.53 -15.20 6.23
C ALA A 83 -15.44 -14.21 7.40
N GLY A 84 -16.28 -13.17 7.36
CA GLY A 84 -16.48 -12.25 8.48
C GLY A 84 -15.25 -11.37 8.75
N GLY A 85 -14.90 -11.22 10.03
CA GLY A 85 -13.85 -10.31 10.47
C GLY A 85 -12.73 -10.97 11.29
N LEU A 86 -11.49 -10.53 11.07
CA LEU A 86 -10.36 -10.74 11.98
C LEU A 86 -9.90 -9.36 12.50
N THR A 87 -9.93 -9.16 13.81
CA THR A 87 -9.49 -7.92 14.47
C THR A 87 -8.17 -8.15 15.20
N LEU A 88 -7.17 -7.31 14.93
CA LEU A 88 -5.85 -7.35 15.57
C LEU A 88 -5.78 -6.34 16.71
N ASN A 89 -5.86 -6.82 17.95
CA ASN A 89 -5.96 -6.03 19.16
C ASN A 89 -4.96 -6.48 20.24
N LYS A 90 -3.78 -6.94 19.82
CA LYS A 90 -2.67 -7.10 20.75
C LYS A 90 -2.26 -5.72 21.27
N THR A 91 -1.51 -5.68 22.36
CA THR A 91 -0.86 -4.43 22.79
C THR A 91 -0.09 -3.81 21.62
N ALA A 92 -0.15 -2.49 21.46
CA ALA A 92 0.50 -1.81 20.33
C ALA A 92 2.00 -2.17 20.26
N GLY A 93 2.50 -2.48 19.06
CA GLY A 93 3.87 -2.99 18.85
C GLY A 93 4.05 -4.48 19.06
N VAL A 94 3.01 -5.22 19.46
CA VAL A 94 3.05 -6.68 19.61
C VAL A 94 2.41 -7.34 18.39
N ASN A 95 3.16 -8.20 17.72
CA ASN A 95 2.67 -8.91 16.53
C ASN A 95 1.48 -9.82 16.87
N ALA A 96 0.34 -9.50 16.27
CA ALA A 96 -0.83 -10.36 16.18
C ALA A 96 -0.71 -11.35 15.02
N ILE A 97 -0.10 -10.95 13.91
CA ILE A 97 0.17 -11.82 12.76
C ILE A 97 1.64 -11.72 12.37
N THR A 98 2.26 -12.87 12.14
CA THR A 98 3.69 -13.02 11.82
C THR A 98 3.96 -13.57 10.42
N GLY A 99 3.02 -14.30 9.83
CA GLY A 99 3.10 -14.83 8.47
C GLY A 99 2.27 -14.03 7.46
N ASN A 100 2.34 -14.41 6.18
CA ASN A 100 1.57 -13.77 5.11
C ASN A 100 0.06 -13.86 5.36
N ILE A 101 -0.67 -12.87 4.86
CA ILE A 101 -2.09 -12.70 5.06
C ILE A 101 -2.82 -12.83 3.72
N THR A 102 -3.86 -13.64 3.69
CA THR A 102 -4.83 -13.68 2.59
C THR A 102 -6.20 -13.25 3.11
N ILE A 103 -6.79 -12.23 2.49
CA ILE A 103 -8.13 -11.73 2.81
C ILE A 103 -9.07 -12.06 1.65
N GLY A 104 -10.13 -12.81 1.92
CA GLY A 104 -11.08 -13.24 0.90
C GLY A 104 -11.11 -14.76 0.75
N ASP A 105 -12.29 -15.36 0.59
CA ASP A 105 -12.44 -16.72 0.02
C ASP A 105 -12.98 -16.74 -1.41
N ARG A 106 -13.13 -15.54 -2.01
CA ARG A 106 -13.81 -15.23 -3.29
C ARG A 106 -15.28 -14.86 -3.16
N THR A 107 -15.86 -14.86 -1.97
CA THR A 107 -17.26 -14.52 -1.71
C THR A 107 -17.41 -13.50 -0.59
N GLY A 108 -18.47 -12.69 -0.65
CA GLY A 108 -18.81 -11.74 0.41
C GLY A 108 -17.73 -10.70 0.75
N PRO A 109 -17.97 -9.90 1.80
CA PRO A 109 -16.93 -9.07 2.42
C PRO A 109 -16.16 -9.87 3.48
N ASP A 110 -14.85 -9.95 3.31
CA ASP A 110 -13.91 -10.49 4.29
C ASP A 110 -13.02 -9.36 4.79
N THR A 111 -12.93 -9.21 6.11
CA THR A 111 -12.30 -8.02 6.70
C THR A 111 -11.17 -8.37 7.65
N LEU A 112 -9.99 -7.81 7.41
CA LEU A 112 -8.95 -7.65 8.43
C LEU A 112 -9.03 -6.23 9.00
N THR A 113 -9.09 -6.08 10.32
CA THR A 113 -9.16 -4.77 10.99
C THR A 113 -8.06 -4.61 12.04
N LEU A 114 -7.40 -3.45 12.06
CA LEU A 114 -6.52 -3.08 13.17
C LEU A 114 -7.33 -2.46 14.32
N ALA A 115 -6.99 -2.81 15.55
CA ALA A 115 -7.46 -2.16 16.77
C ALA A 115 -6.31 -1.62 17.65
N ALA A 116 -5.07 -1.82 17.20
CA ALA A 116 -3.85 -1.22 17.73
C ALA A 116 -2.85 -1.04 16.58
N SER A 117 -1.81 -0.23 16.76
CA SER A 117 -0.76 -0.05 15.75
C SER A 117 0.31 -1.15 15.84
N ASN A 118 1.01 -1.37 14.73
CA ASN A 118 2.12 -2.33 14.60
C ASN A 118 1.70 -3.74 15.07
N GLN A 119 0.73 -4.32 14.37
CA GLN A 119 0.14 -5.63 14.70
C GLN A 119 0.59 -6.73 13.73
N ILE A 120 1.13 -6.35 12.58
CA ILE A 120 1.52 -7.26 11.52
C ILE A 120 3.05 -7.21 11.42
N ALA A 121 3.70 -8.36 11.23
CA ALA A 121 5.13 -8.37 11.00
C ALA A 121 5.47 -7.62 9.70
N ASP A 122 6.49 -6.77 9.73
CA ASP A 122 6.94 -5.94 8.61
C ASP A 122 7.34 -6.75 7.35
N THR A 123 7.53 -8.07 7.47
CA THR A 123 7.82 -8.99 6.35
C THR A 123 6.57 -9.65 5.77
N ALA A 124 5.40 -9.54 6.41
CA ALA A 124 4.20 -10.23 6.00
C ALA A 124 3.54 -9.54 4.80
N ALA A 125 3.38 -10.27 3.70
CA ALA A 125 2.61 -9.81 2.56
C ALA A 125 1.11 -9.86 2.85
N ILE A 126 0.36 -8.86 2.37
CA ILE A 126 -1.11 -8.84 2.38
C ILE A 126 -1.61 -9.04 0.95
N ILE A 127 -2.35 -10.13 0.75
CA ILE A 127 -3.02 -10.46 -0.51
C ILE A 127 -4.53 -10.31 -0.31
N LEU A 128 -5.15 -9.42 -1.07
CA LEU A 128 -6.60 -9.30 -1.15
C LEU A 128 -7.06 -10.10 -2.37
N ASN A 129 -7.87 -11.13 -2.15
CA ASN A 129 -8.17 -12.14 -3.16
C ASN A 129 -8.93 -11.59 -4.37
N SER A 130 -8.85 -12.34 -5.48
CA SER A 130 -9.26 -11.94 -6.83
C SER A 130 -10.77 -11.70 -7.04
N SER A 131 -11.63 -11.98 -6.05
CA SER A 131 -13.08 -11.73 -6.12
C SER A 131 -13.68 -11.55 -4.72
N GLY A 132 -14.97 -11.21 -4.65
CA GLY A 132 -15.60 -10.68 -3.44
C GLY A 132 -15.22 -9.23 -3.20
N SER A 133 -15.44 -8.74 -1.98
CA SER A 133 -15.08 -7.38 -1.57
C SER A 133 -14.16 -7.43 -0.34
N PRO A 134 -12.93 -7.95 -0.45
CA PRO A 134 -12.01 -8.05 0.67
C PRO A 134 -11.57 -6.65 1.13
N ILE A 135 -11.47 -6.47 2.45
CA ILE A 135 -11.15 -5.19 3.10
C ILE A 135 -9.99 -5.38 4.07
N PHE A 136 -8.95 -4.57 3.92
CA PHE A 136 -8.00 -4.29 4.99
C PHE A 136 -8.31 -2.92 5.59
N ASN A 137 -8.81 -2.88 6.82
CA ASN A 137 -9.23 -1.68 7.51
C ASN A 137 -8.23 -1.29 8.60
N LEU A 138 -7.55 -0.16 8.44
CA LEU A 138 -6.60 0.36 9.42
C LEU A 138 -7.30 1.01 10.62
N ALA A 139 -8.56 1.41 10.49
CA ALA A 139 -9.36 2.02 11.56
C ALA A 139 -8.66 3.17 12.33
N GLY A 140 -7.81 3.95 11.65
CA GLY A 140 -7.06 5.06 12.25
C GLY A 140 -5.70 4.68 12.85
N PHE A 141 -5.31 3.41 12.84
CA PHE A 141 -4.03 2.92 13.32
C PHE A 141 -2.96 2.88 12.22
N SER A 142 -1.71 2.63 12.61
CA SER A 142 -0.59 2.53 11.69
C SER A 142 0.03 1.14 11.67
N ASP A 143 0.49 0.69 10.51
CA ASP A 143 1.20 -0.58 10.37
C ASP A 143 2.21 -0.55 9.22
N THR A 144 3.22 -1.41 9.31
CA THR A 144 4.19 -1.68 8.24
C THR A 144 4.04 -3.12 7.80
N VAL A 145 3.96 -3.35 6.49
CA VAL A 145 3.76 -4.68 5.92
C VAL A 145 4.80 -4.98 4.85
N GLY A 146 5.00 -6.27 4.60
CA GLY A 146 5.93 -6.76 3.59
C GLY A 146 5.57 -6.20 2.23
N SER A 147 4.37 -6.49 1.76
CA SER A 147 3.85 -5.99 0.49
C SER A 147 2.32 -6.00 0.47
N ILE A 148 1.73 -5.31 -0.50
CA ILE A 148 0.30 -5.34 -0.78
C ILE A 148 0.08 -5.83 -2.21
N ALA A 149 -0.88 -6.73 -2.41
CA ALA A 149 -1.21 -7.25 -3.71
C ALA A 149 -2.71 -7.53 -3.86
N SER A 150 -3.25 -7.23 -5.04
CA SER A 150 -4.61 -7.58 -5.42
C SER A 150 -4.76 -7.48 -6.94
N SER A 151 -5.44 -8.46 -7.54
CA SER A 151 -5.98 -8.35 -8.91
C SER A 151 -7.46 -7.94 -8.94
N ASN A 152 -8.08 -7.79 -7.77
CA ASN A 152 -9.49 -7.44 -7.60
C ASN A 152 -9.65 -5.93 -7.46
N THR A 153 -10.44 -5.31 -8.34
CA THR A 153 -10.75 -3.87 -8.31
C THR A 153 -11.73 -3.47 -7.21
N ALA A 154 -12.47 -4.43 -6.64
CA ALA A 154 -13.32 -4.23 -5.47
C ALA A 154 -12.57 -4.39 -4.14
N ALA A 155 -11.30 -4.84 -4.16
CA ALA A 155 -10.49 -4.90 -2.96
C ALA A 155 -10.26 -3.49 -2.40
N THR A 156 -10.37 -3.34 -1.08
CA THR A 156 -10.26 -2.04 -0.42
C THR A 156 -9.20 -2.07 0.68
N ILE A 157 -8.28 -1.11 0.65
CA ILE A 157 -7.49 -0.72 1.82
C ILE A 157 -8.10 0.57 2.37
N ALA A 158 -8.84 0.43 3.48
CA ALA A 158 -9.48 1.54 4.16
C ALA A 158 -8.50 2.11 5.19
N LEU A 159 -7.87 3.24 4.86
CA LEU A 159 -6.85 3.85 5.73
C LEU A 159 -7.49 4.55 6.94
N GLY A 160 -8.73 5.04 6.82
CA GLY A 160 -9.30 5.95 7.83
C GLY A 160 -8.39 7.16 7.98
N SER A 161 -7.99 7.49 9.21
CA SER A 161 -6.92 8.47 9.53
C SER A 161 -5.56 7.83 9.80
N GLY A 162 -5.40 6.53 9.52
CA GLY A 162 -4.22 5.72 9.83
C GLY A 162 -3.07 5.90 8.84
N ALA A 163 -2.01 5.12 9.01
CA ALA A 163 -0.86 5.13 8.10
C ALA A 163 -0.43 3.71 7.71
N LEU A 164 -0.39 3.43 6.41
CA LEU A 164 0.13 2.16 5.90
C LEU A 164 1.49 2.37 5.25
N THR A 165 2.50 1.63 5.71
CA THR A 165 3.77 1.48 4.98
C THR A 165 3.82 0.09 4.34
N ALA A 166 4.06 0.00 3.04
CA ALA A 166 4.19 -1.26 2.32
C ALA A 166 5.54 -1.34 1.60
N GLY A 167 6.19 -2.50 1.67
CA GLY A 167 7.46 -2.77 1.00
C GLY A 167 8.55 -3.34 1.91
N GLY A 168 8.23 -3.74 3.14
CA GLY A 168 9.20 -4.34 4.06
C GLY A 168 9.85 -5.65 3.55
N ASP A 169 9.25 -6.32 2.57
CA ASP A 169 9.78 -7.55 1.95
C ASP A 169 10.55 -7.30 0.63
N ASN A 170 10.62 -6.04 0.16
CA ASN A 170 11.22 -5.64 -1.11
C ASN A 170 10.60 -6.28 -2.38
N SER A 171 9.45 -6.94 -2.26
CA SER A 171 8.76 -7.56 -3.39
C SER A 171 8.23 -6.52 -4.36
N SER A 172 8.14 -6.91 -5.63
CA SER A 172 7.41 -6.14 -6.63
C SER A 172 6.00 -6.70 -6.77
N THR A 173 4.98 -5.85 -6.65
CA THR A 173 3.57 -6.27 -6.61
C THR A 173 2.67 -5.33 -7.41
N THR A 174 1.48 -5.82 -7.75
CA THR A 174 0.39 -5.02 -8.31
C THR A 174 -0.77 -5.01 -7.34
N TYR A 175 -1.33 -3.82 -7.10
CA TYR A 175 -2.54 -3.60 -6.35
C TYR A 175 -3.58 -2.89 -7.24
N ALA A 176 -4.57 -3.67 -7.68
CA ALA A 176 -5.69 -3.21 -8.51
C ALA A 176 -6.87 -2.68 -7.69
N GLY A 177 -6.84 -2.85 -6.36
CA GLY A 177 -7.85 -2.34 -5.44
C GLY A 177 -7.73 -0.84 -5.22
N ILE A 178 -8.56 -0.32 -4.31
CA ILE A 178 -8.66 1.11 -4.00
C ILE A 178 -8.17 1.42 -2.59
N PHE A 179 -7.57 2.61 -2.43
CA PHE A 179 -7.40 3.23 -1.13
C PHE A 179 -8.58 4.15 -0.82
N THR A 180 -8.97 4.23 0.46
CA THR A 180 -10.00 5.17 0.93
C THR A 180 -9.58 5.85 2.23
N GLY A 181 -10.14 7.03 2.50
CA GLY A 181 -9.86 7.81 3.71
C GLY A 181 -8.81 8.90 3.54
N ASN A 182 -8.47 9.56 4.64
CA ASN A 182 -7.55 10.71 4.70
C ASN A 182 -6.21 10.38 5.36
N GLY A 183 -5.99 9.13 5.75
CA GLY A 183 -4.74 8.59 6.26
C GLY A 183 -3.63 8.62 5.20
N SER A 184 -2.45 8.09 5.53
CA SER A 184 -1.30 8.13 4.62
C SER A 184 -0.93 6.76 4.07
N PHE A 185 -0.38 6.75 2.86
CA PHE A 185 0.24 5.58 2.26
C PHE A 185 1.72 5.85 1.97
N THR A 186 2.60 4.95 2.42
CA THR A 186 4.03 4.99 2.16
C THR A 186 4.48 3.75 1.41
N LYS A 187 5.10 3.95 0.25
CA LYS A 187 5.83 2.92 -0.48
C LYS A 187 7.29 2.90 -0.03
N ALA A 188 7.70 1.81 0.60
CA ALA A 188 9.06 1.51 1.05
C ALA A 188 9.64 0.30 0.29
N GLY A 189 10.87 -0.11 0.62
CA GLY A 189 11.58 -1.21 -0.01
C GLY A 189 12.01 -0.99 -1.47
N SER A 190 12.96 -1.79 -1.93
CA SER A 190 13.54 -1.66 -3.29
C SER A 190 12.63 -2.14 -4.41
N GLY A 191 11.58 -2.91 -4.10
CA GLY A 191 10.63 -3.45 -5.08
C GLY A 191 9.81 -2.37 -5.79
N THR A 192 9.09 -2.80 -6.83
CA THR A 192 8.14 -1.95 -7.57
C THR A 192 6.71 -2.22 -7.13
N THR A 193 5.97 -1.20 -6.69
CA THR A 193 4.51 -1.33 -6.46
C THR A 193 3.75 -0.66 -7.59
N THR A 194 2.91 -1.42 -8.29
CA THR A 194 2.03 -0.92 -9.34
C THR A 194 0.62 -0.71 -8.79
N LEU A 195 0.10 0.51 -8.91
CA LEU A 195 -1.25 0.89 -8.53
C LEU A 195 -2.10 1.10 -9.78
N SER A 196 -3.09 0.24 -9.99
CA SER A 196 -3.99 0.29 -11.16
C SER A 196 -5.45 0.58 -10.80
N GLY A 197 -5.79 0.60 -9.51
CA GLY A 197 -7.14 0.93 -9.04
C GLY A 197 -7.45 2.43 -9.05
N ASN A 198 -8.75 2.74 -9.06
CA ASN A 198 -9.28 4.10 -8.98
C ASN A 198 -9.53 4.50 -7.52
N SER A 199 -8.52 5.09 -6.86
CA SER A 199 -8.62 5.51 -5.46
C SER A 199 -9.24 6.90 -5.30
N SER A 200 -10.30 7.26 -6.05
CA SER A 200 -10.91 8.60 -6.01
C SER A 200 -11.48 9.04 -4.65
N THR A 201 -11.55 8.15 -3.66
CA THR A 201 -11.97 8.47 -2.29
C THR A 201 -10.81 8.56 -1.29
N PHE A 202 -9.58 8.37 -1.76
CA PHE A 202 -8.37 8.64 -1.01
C PHE A 202 -8.01 10.13 -1.11
N THR A 203 -7.88 10.79 0.04
CA THR A 203 -7.60 12.23 0.13
C THR A 203 -6.34 12.56 0.92
N GLY A 204 -5.71 11.55 1.52
CA GLY A 204 -4.48 11.73 2.29
C GLY A 204 -3.21 11.69 1.45
N ALA A 205 -2.07 11.80 2.14
CA ALA A 205 -0.77 11.94 1.49
C ALA A 205 -0.20 10.58 1.05
N ALA A 206 0.50 10.59 -0.09
CA ALA A 206 1.32 9.47 -0.54
C ALA A 206 2.81 9.80 -0.43
N THR A 207 3.64 8.86 0.04
CA THR A 207 5.10 9.03 0.09
C THR A 207 5.80 7.83 -0.53
N VAL A 208 6.83 8.09 -1.33
CA VAL A 208 7.74 7.07 -1.87
C VAL A 208 9.11 7.26 -1.22
N THR A 209 9.52 6.31 -0.38
CA THR A 209 10.77 6.37 0.38
C THR A 209 11.84 5.43 -0.17
N ALA A 210 11.45 4.38 -0.91
CA ALA A 210 12.38 3.50 -1.63
C ALA A 210 11.72 2.82 -2.85
N GLY A 211 12.57 2.45 -3.81
CA GLY A 211 12.18 1.72 -5.02
C GLY A 211 11.35 2.55 -5.99
N THR A 212 10.44 1.88 -6.68
CA THR A 212 9.58 2.49 -7.71
C THR A 212 8.11 2.32 -7.35
N ILE A 213 7.31 3.37 -7.56
CA ILE A 213 5.85 3.26 -7.62
C ILE A 213 5.40 3.54 -9.05
N VAL A 214 4.49 2.71 -9.57
CA VAL A 214 3.95 2.82 -10.92
C VAL A 214 2.47 3.12 -10.82
N LEU A 215 2.00 4.17 -11.49
CA LEU A 215 0.59 4.50 -11.58
C LEU A 215 0.07 4.11 -12.96
N GLN A 216 -1.01 3.33 -12.97
CA GLN A 216 -1.74 2.92 -14.18
C GLN A 216 -3.19 3.45 -14.20
N ASN A 217 -3.52 4.34 -13.26
CA ASN A 217 -4.82 4.99 -13.16
C ASN A 217 -4.67 6.46 -12.78
N ASN A 218 -5.51 7.32 -13.35
CA ASN A 218 -5.50 8.76 -13.07
C ASN A 218 -5.67 9.10 -11.59
N ASN A 219 -6.42 8.28 -10.87
CA ASN A 219 -6.73 8.49 -9.45
C ASN A 219 -5.99 7.47 -8.55
N ALA A 220 -4.92 6.83 -9.03
CA ALA A 220 -4.22 5.79 -8.27
C ALA A 220 -3.74 6.26 -6.89
N LEU A 221 -3.30 7.53 -6.78
CA LEU A 221 -2.90 8.18 -5.54
C LEU A 221 -3.95 9.18 -5.01
N GLY A 222 -5.21 9.01 -5.40
CA GLY A 222 -6.31 9.84 -4.92
C GLY A 222 -6.51 11.15 -5.67
N ILE A 223 -7.45 11.96 -5.17
CA ILE A 223 -7.83 13.28 -5.73
C ILE A 223 -7.76 14.41 -4.69
N GLY A 224 -7.18 14.12 -3.52
CA GLY A 224 -7.04 15.09 -2.42
C GLY A 224 -6.00 16.18 -2.70
N THR A 225 -5.77 17.05 -1.72
CA THR A 225 -4.75 18.12 -1.80
C THR A 225 -3.50 17.83 -0.97
N ALA A 226 -3.46 16.70 -0.27
CA ALA A 226 -2.35 16.32 0.62
C ALA A 226 -1.03 16.06 -0.12
N GLY A 227 -1.08 15.78 -1.42
CA GLY A 227 0.10 15.68 -2.28
C GLY A 227 0.78 14.30 -2.27
N THR A 228 1.81 14.22 -3.10
CA THR A 228 2.70 13.06 -3.20
C THR A 228 4.14 13.52 -2.98
N THR A 229 4.90 12.82 -2.14
CA THR A 229 6.34 13.07 -1.97
C THR A 229 7.16 11.91 -2.51
N VAL A 230 8.10 12.21 -3.40
CA VAL A 230 9.06 11.25 -3.98
C VAL A 230 10.44 11.59 -3.44
N SER A 231 10.96 10.72 -2.57
CA SER A 231 12.25 10.94 -1.90
C SER A 231 13.43 10.77 -2.87
N SER A 232 14.58 11.36 -2.53
CA SER A 232 15.81 11.19 -3.31
C SER A 232 16.16 9.70 -3.47
N GLY A 233 16.53 9.32 -4.69
CA GLY A 233 16.85 7.92 -5.03
C GLY A 233 15.62 7.03 -5.29
N THR A 234 14.41 7.59 -5.41
CA THR A 234 13.18 6.84 -5.70
C THR A 234 12.51 7.32 -6.98
N THR A 235 11.63 6.50 -7.57
CA THR A 235 10.97 6.82 -8.84
C THR A 235 9.45 6.70 -8.72
N LEU A 236 8.75 7.75 -9.16
CA LEU A 236 7.34 7.70 -9.55
C LEU A 236 7.25 7.55 -11.07
N ARG A 237 6.63 6.47 -11.55
CA ARG A 237 6.40 6.23 -12.98
C ARG A 237 4.91 6.30 -13.32
N LEU A 238 4.59 7.05 -14.36
CA LEU A 238 3.25 7.14 -14.93
C LEU A 238 3.15 6.20 -16.14
N ASP A 239 2.13 5.37 -16.23
CA ASP A 239 2.00 4.40 -17.31
C ASP A 239 0.55 4.38 -17.84
N GLY A 240 0.27 5.26 -18.80
CA GLY A 240 -1.10 5.48 -19.31
C GLY A 240 -1.92 6.45 -18.46
N VAL A 241 -1.27 7.29 -17.66
CA VAL A 241 -1.94 8.25 -16.75
C VAL A 241 -2.05 9.61 -17.42
N THR A 242 -3.26 10.06 -17.72
CA THR A 242 -3.53 11.26 -18.55
C THR A 242 -4.07 12.46 -17.77
N SER A 243 -4.43 12.29 -16.50
CA SER A 243 -5.05 13.35 -15.69
C SER A 243 -4.75 13.22 -14.18
N ALA A 244 -3.57 12.75 -13.78
CA ALA A 244 -3.24 12.65 -12.35
C ALA A 244 -3.19 14.03 -11.68
N ASN A 245 -3.95 14.19 -10.58
CA ASN A 245 -3.93 15.39 -9.75
C ASN A 245 -4.34 15.04 -8.31
N ASN A 246 -3.37 15.01 -7.40
CA ASN A 246 -3.62 14.82 -5.97
C ASN A 246 -2.94 15.89 -5.10
N GLY A 247 -2.86 17.12 -5.62
CA GLY A 247 -2.18 18.24 -4.97
C GLY A 247 -0.76 18.44 -5.49
N THR A 248 0.15 18.81 -4.59
CA THR A 248 1.56 19.04 -4.98
C THR A 248 2.33 17.72 -5.04
N LEU A 249 3.05 17.51 -6.14
CA LEU A 249 4.06 16.47 -6.30
C LEU A 249 5.42 17.03 -5.91
N THR A 250 5.94 16.60 -4.77
CA THR A 250 7.27 16.98 -4.29
C THR A 250 8.30 15.97 -4.80
N LEU A 251 9.34 16.44 -5.49
CA LEU A 251 10.39 15.61 -6.09
C LEU A 251 11.79 16.00 -5.58
N ALA A 252 12.64 15.00 -5.41
CA ALA A 252 14.07 15.17 -5.18
C ALA A 252 14.88 14.07 -5.88
N GLY A 253 16.09 14.40 -6.33
CA GLY A 253 17.09 13.45 -6.81
C GLY A 253 16.84 12.89 -8.22
N THR A 254 17.75 12.03 -8.65
CA THR A 254 17.77 11.48 -10.01
C THR A 254 16.91 10.22 -10.19
N GLY A 255 16.25 9.78 -9.11
CA GLY A 255 15.54 8.51 -9.03
C GLY A 255 16.40 7.26 -9.22
N ILE A 256 15.74 6.11 -9.36
CA ILE A 256 16.39 4.80 -9.44
C ILE A 256 17.25 4.70 -10.70
N GLY A 257 18.54 4.37 -10.52
CA GLY A 257 19.50 4.22 -11.62
C GLY A 257 19.75 5.50 -12.42
N GLY A 258 19.35 6.67 -11.91
CA GLY A 258 19.43 7.93 -12.65
C GLY A 258 18.33 8.11 -13.72
N THR A 259 17.33 7.22 -13.74
CA THR A 259 16.27 7.22 -14.76
C THR A 259 15.33 8.42 -14.62
N GLY A 260 15.13 8.92 -13.40
CA GLY A 260 14.18 9.99 -13.10
C GLY A 260 13.45 9.79 -11.77
N ALA A 261 13.31 10.86 -10.99
CA ALA A 261 12.38 10.91 -9.86
C ALA A 261 10.91 10.87 -10.34
N LEU A 262 10.63 11.44 -11.52
CA LEU A 262 9.37 11.29 -12.24
C LEU A 262 9.64 10.78 -13.66
N VAL A 263 8.95 9.72 -14.07
CA VAL A 263 9.10 9.10 -15.39
C VAL A 263 7.76 8.94 -16.09
N GLY A 264 7.63 9.43 -17.32
CA GLY A 264 6.55 9.05 -18.24
C GLY A 264 6.86 7.70 -18.90
N GLY A 265 5.94 6.74 -18.81
CA GLY A 265 6.11 5.37 -19.27
C GLY A 265 6.06 5.17 -20.79
N THR A 266 6.27 3.92 -21.21
CA THR A 266 6.74 3.54 -22.56
C THR A 266 5.73 3.53 -23.69
N ILE A 267 4.43 3.53 -23.40
CA ILE A 267 3.41 3.17 -24.39
C ILE A 267 2.30 4.21 -24.56
N SER A 268 2.30 5.30 -23.79
CA SER A 268 1.22 6.29 -23.83
C SER A 268 1.68 7.66 -23.37
N ASN A 269 0.92 8.68 -23.78
CA ASN A 269 1.11 10.03 -23.27
C ASN A 269 0.72 10.07 -21.80
N ASN A 270 1.57 10.68 -21.00
CA ASN A 270 1.36 10.82 -19.57
C ASN A 270 1.21 12.29 -19.21
N ARG A 271 0.39 12.57 -18.21
CA ARG A 271 0.18 13.92 -17.71
C ARG A 271 -0.03 13.94 -16.20
N TRP A 272 0.77 14.77 -15.56
CA TRP A 272 0.56 15.20 -14.18
C TRP A 272 0.03 16.63 -14.20
N LEU A 273 -1.18 16.86 -13.67
CA LEU A 273 -1.84 18.17 -13.68
C LEU A 273 -1.55 18.99 -12.43
N GLY A 274 -1.20 18.33 -11.32
CA GLY A 274 -0.91 19.00 -10.05
C GLY A 274 0.36 19.86 -10.12
N ASN A 275 0.53 20.73 -9.12
CA ASN A 275 1.77 21.49 -8.95
C ASN A 275 2.94 20.54 -8.69
N LEU A 276 4.13 20.86 -9.19
CA LEU A 276 5.37 20.18 -8.90
C LEU A 276 6.21 21.07 -7.99
N ALA A 277 6.74 20.52 -6.90
CA ALA A 277 7.69 21.17 -6.02
C ALA A 277 9.03 20.44 -6.08
N LEU A 278 10.10 21.12 -6.46
CA LEU A 278 11.44 20.54 -6.44
C LEU A 278 12.16 20.95 -5.15
N THR A 279 12.52 19.98 -4.31
CA THR A 279 13.24 20.24 -3.04
C THR A 279 14.74 20.03 -3.14
N ALA A 280 15.21 19.48 -4.27
CA ALA A 280 16.60 19.35 -4.67
C ALA A 280 16.65 19.25 -6.20
N ASP A 281 17.86 19.13 -6.78
CA ASP A 281 18.01 18.76 -8.18
C ASP A 281 17.28 17.44 -8.43
N ALA A 282 16.42 17.43 -9.45
CA ALA A 282 15.57 16.29 -9.78
C ALA A 282 15.64 15.98 -11.28
N THR A 283 15.69 14.70 -11.61
CA THR A 283 15.59 14.23 -13.01
C THR A 283 14.14 13.89 -13.31
N ILE A 284 13.60 14.46 -14.40
CA ILE A 284 12.28 14.12 -14.94
C ILE A 284 12.49 13.65 -16.38
N SER A 285 11.93 12.51 -16.74
CA SER A 285 12.20 11.88 -18.03
C SER A 285 10.97 11.22 -18.64
N THR A 286 11.10 10.81 -19.89
CA THR A 286 10.23 9.84 -20.54
C THR A 286 11.06 8.60 -20.87
N SER A 287 10.51 7.43 -20.59
CA SER A 287 11.00 6.17 -21.14
C SER A 287 10.09 5.83 -22.30
N GLY A 288 10.57 5.80 -23.55
CA GLY A 288 9.77 5.41 -24.72
C GLY A 288 9.22 6.58 -25.55
N SER A 289 8.28 6.29 -26.46
CA SER A 289 7.82 7.23 -27.50
C SER A 289 6.69 8.17 -27.07
N GLY A 290 6.18 8.04 -25.84
CA GLY A 290 5.16 8.93 -25.29
C GLY A 290 5.77 10.22 -24.72
N TRP A 291 4.96 11.29 -24.66
CA TRP A 291 5.35 12.51 -23.96
C TRP A 291 4.87 12.53 -22.50
N LEU A 292 5.50 13.39 -21.69
CA LEU A 292 5.10 13.69 -20.32
C LEU A 292 4.77 15.18 -20.21
N ALA A 293 3.50 15.51 -19.98
CA ALA A 293 3.08 16.88 -19.68
C ALA A 293 2.99 17.10 -18.17
N LEU A 294 3.42 18.27 -17.73
CA LEU A 294 3.50 18.64 -16.31
C LEU A 294 2.60 19.84 -16.01
N GLY A 295 2.15 19.92 -14.77
CA GLY A 295 1.52 21.12 -14.23
C GLY A 295 2.56 22.21 -13.94
N THR A 296 2.17 23.21 -13.15
CA THR A 296 3.07 24.28 -12.73
C THR A 296 4.25 23.72 -11.92
N ILE A 297 5.47 24.23 -12.13
CA ILE A 297 6.67 23.83 -11.39
C ILE A 297 7.10 24.97 -10.47
N THR A 298 7.40 24.64 -9.21
CA THR A 298 7.81 25.58 -8.16
C THR A 298 9.10 25.09 -7.47
N PRO A 299 10.13 25.95 -7.27
CA PRO A 299 10.25 27.33 -7.75
C PRO A 299 10.39 27.39 -9.28
N ALA A 300 10.00 28.51 -9.90
CA ALA A 300 10.01 28.70 -11.35
C ALA A 300 11.42 28.66 -12.00
N TRP A 301 12.48 28.43 -11.21
CA TRP A 301 13.88 28.44 -11.63
C TRP A 301 14.65 27.23 -11.09
N ASN A 302 14.54 26.07 -11.76
CA ASN A 302 15.65 25.12 -11.82
C ASN A 302 15.56 24.28 -13.11
N ARG A 303 16.28 24.72 -14.15
CA ARG A 303 16.38 23.99 -15.43
C ARG A 303 17.52 22.96 -15.33
N ALA A 304 17.16 21.70 -15.12
CA ALA A 304 17.99 20.56 -15.47
C ALA A 304 17.12 19.48 -16.14
N LEU A 305 16.54 19.83 -17.29
CA LEU A 305 15.92 18.86 -18.21
C LEU A 305 17.04 18.30 -19.10
N ASN A 306 17.73 17.27 -18.61
CA ASN A 306 18.70 16.53 -19.42
C ASN A 306 17.97 15.40 -20.18
N ASP A 307 17.69 15.63 -21.46
CA ASP A 307 17.38 14.56 -22.42
C ASP A 307 18.67 14.22 -23.20
N PRO A 308 19.29 13.04 -23.01
CA PRO A 308 20.45 12.62 -23.79
C PRO A 308 20.10 12.18 -25.23
N THR A 309 18.83 12.09 -25.61
CA THR A 309 18.39 11.55 -26.91
C THR A 309 17.15 12.26 -27.48
N HIS A 310 17.31 13.52 -27.88
CA HIS A 310 16.50 14.24 -28.88
C HIS A 310 14.99 13.86 -28.98
N THR A 311 14.18 14.32 -28.02
CA THR A 311 12.87 14.93 -28.29
C THR A 311 12.67 16.09 -27.31
N PRO A 312 12.37 17.32 -27.75
CA PRO A 312 12.08 18.40 -26.81
C PRO A 312 10.95 17.96 -25.89
N LEU A 313 11.19 17.97 -24.58
CA LEU A 313 10.12 18.03 -23.58
C LEU A 313 9.41 19.37 -23.83
N ASP A 314 8.40 19.34 -24.69
CA ASP A 314 7.55 20.47 -24.97
C ASP A 314 6.75 20.73 -23.69
N ILE A 315 7.29 21.60 -22.84
CA ILE A 315 6.57 22.12 -21.69
C ILE A 315 5.48 22.99 -22.28
N GLY A 316 4.33 22.38 -22.58
CA GLY A 316 3.12 23.06 -23.01
C GLY A 316 2.60 23.97 -21.90
N LEU A 317 3.28 25.10 -21.67
CA LEU A 317 2.77 26.21 -20.88
C LEU A 317 1.71 26.89 -21.73
N SER A 318 0.46 26.44 -21.63
CA SER A 318 -0.66 27.25 -22.13
C SER A 318 -0.75 28.51 -21.27
N GLY A 319 -0.24 29.64 -21.76
CA GLY A 319 -0.55 30.95 -21.19
C GLY A 319 0.57 31.97 -21.01
N TYR A 320 1.69 31.90 -21.75
CA TYR A 320 2.59 33.05 -21.84
C TYR A 320 2.97 33.29 -23.31
N ASP A 321 2.24 34.22 -23.93
CA ASP A 321 2.53 34.71 -25.27
C ASP A 321 3.86 35.46 -25.21
N HIS A 322 4.85 34.96 -25.93
CA HIS A 322 6.13 35.64 -26.08
C HIS A 322 5.94 36.67 -27.18
N ASP A 323 5.52 37.89 -26.81
CA ASP A 323 5.61 39.05 -27.68
C ASP A 323 7.07 39.22 -28.10
N GLU A 324 7.40 38.78 -29.31
CA GLU A 324 8.66 39.12 -29.96
C GLU A 324 8.42 40.35 -30.85
N PRO A 325 9.07 41.51 -30.60
CA PRO A 325 8.99 42.64 -31.51
C PRO A 325 9.74 42.27 -32.79
N ARG A 326 8.99 42.13 -33.89
CA ARG A 326 9.52 41.98 -35.24
C ARG A 326 10.54 43.09 -35.52
N ARG A 327 11.83 42.72 -35.63
CA ARG A 327 12.86 43.61 -36.15
C ARG A 327 12.55 43.93 -37.61
N GLN A 328 12.50 45.24 -37.90
CA GLN A 328 12.45 45.81 -39.24
C GLN A 328 13.58 45.25 -40.12
N HIS A 329 13.22 44.79 -41.31
CA HIS A 329 14.08 44.88 -42.49
C HIS A 329 13.35 45.79 -43.47
N ALA A 330 13.83 47.04 -43.56
CA ALA A 330 13.55 47.90 -44.68
C ALA A 330 14.63 47.62 -45.72
N ASP A 331 14.26 46.97 -46.82
CA ASP A 331 15.11 46.93 -48.01
C ASP A 331 14.97 48.27 -48.74
N THR A 332 16.12 48.84 -49.08
CA THR A 332 16.37 50.00 -49.94
C THR A 332 15.93 49.77 -51.38
#